data_AF-A0A9X6NQP1-F1
#
_entry.id   AF-A0A9X6NQP1-F1
#
_cell.length_a   1.000
_cell.length_b   1.000
_cell.length_c   1.000
_cell.angle_alpha   90.00
_cell.angle_beta   90.00
_cell.angle_gamma   90.00
#
_symmetry.space_group_name_H-M   'P 1'
#
loop_
_entity.id
_entity.type
_entity.pdbx_description
1 polymer ?
#
loop_
_entity_poly.entity_id
_entity_poly.type
_entity_poly.pdbx_seq_one_letter_code
_entity_poly.pdbx_strand_id
1 'polypeptide(L)'
;MDEKKLELNEDQKSVLLKVLKDMHFANAQLREWVSKDLLSIEMSKTLPSLIESYFSEAAKVLNYESYLLEEKEKRYAEIKKANQKIHELQGILGSDKPVDGLKEQLKHLSEVVSEWWNTEGFNHVHDTNYYPYGGMRVKLSFMLEHCRSFSKTPVTDKRSREEHIQYLRKMGFEFADFEKGRSEKLDLIDNHQNRSLLIKMLTERFPSLEVHSFSNHSSYSKKEIFIIKHIDASIYNLSDI
;
A
#
# COMPACT_ATOMS: atom_id res chain seq x y z
N MET A 1 -21.67 36.93 46.92
CA MET A 1 -21.76 35.46 47.07
C MET A 1 -20.38 34.94 46.72
N ASP A 2 -19.66 34.36 47.67
CA ASP A 2 -18.39 33.69 47.37
C ASP A 2 -18.71 32.36 46.67
N GLU A 3 -18.36 32.26 45.39
CA GLU A 3 -18.48 31.03 44.63
C GLU A 3 -17.46 29.99 45.13
N LYS A 4 -17.93 28.76 45.35
CA LYS A 4 -17.10 27.64 45.76
C LYS A 4 -16.14 27.28 44.62
N LYS A 5 -14.84 27.38 44.85
CA LYS A 5 -13.81 27.04 43.85
C LYS A 5 -13.72 25.52 43.67
N LEU A 6 -13.51 25.08 42.43
CA LEU A 6 -13.21 23.68 42.12
C LEU A 6 -11.80 23.33 42.59
N GLU A 7 -11.66 22.28 43.39
CA GLU A 7 -10.37 21.74 43.82
C GLU A 7 -9.93 20.64 42.84
N LEU A 8 -8.84 20.89 42.12
CA LEU A 8 -8.20 19.92 41.21
C LEU A 8 -6.87 19.48 41.81
N ASN A 9 -6.54 18.19 41.71
CA ASN A 9 -5.20 17.73 42.04
C ASN A 9 -4.17 18.15 40.97
N GLU A 10 -2.88 18.03 41.27
CA GLU A 10 -1.80 18.48 40.37
C GLU A 10 -1.86 17.79 39.00
N ASP A 11 -2.17 16.50 38.95
CA ASP A 11 -2.27 15.74 37.70
C ASP A 11 -3.49 16.18 36.86
N GLN A 12 -4.65 16.33 37.49
CA GLN A 12 -5.89 16.81 36.86
C GLN A 12 -5.70 18.22 36.29
N LYS A 13 -5.04 19.10 37.06
CA LYS A 13 -4.73 20.47 36.62
C LYS A 13 -3.77 20.46 35.42
N SER A 14 -2.75 19.63 35.45
CA SER A 14 -1.79 19.48 34.34
C SER A 14 -2.46 18.95 33.06
N VAL A 15 -3.27 17.89 33.17
CA VAL A 15 -4.03 17.32 32.06
C VAL A 15 -5.02 18.35 31.49
N LEU A 16 -5.79 19.01 32.35
CA LEU A 16 -6.78 20.01 31.91
C LEU A 16 -6.12 21.18 31.18
N LEU A 17 -5.02 21.73 31.71
CA LEU A 17 -4.30 22.82 31.05
C LEU A 17 -3.74 22.42 29.68
N LYS A 18 -3.22 21.20 29.57
CA LYS A 18 -2.73 20.65 28.30
C LYS A 18 -3.87 20.54 27.28
N VAL A 19 -4.98 19.89 27.66
CA VAL A 19 -6.13 19.67 26.77
C VAL A 19 -6.77 20.99 26.35
N LEU A 20 -6.91 21.95 27.26
CA LEU A 20 -7.43 23.29 26.94
C LEU A 20 -6.52 24.05 25.97
N LYS A 21 -5.19 23.93 26.14
CA LYS A 21 -4.21 24.51 25.22
C LYS A 21 -4.33 23.89 23.83
N ASP A 22 -4.43 22.58 23.73
CA ASP A 22 -4.55 21.87 22.45
C ASP A 22 -5.89 22.19 21.75
N MET A 23 -6.99 22.27 22.51
CA MET A 23 -8.29 22.73 22.02
C MET A 23 -8.24 24.16 21.50
N HIS A 24 -7.55 25.07 22.21
CA HIS A 24 -7.37 26.45 21.78
C HIS A 24 -6.61 26.52 20.45
N PHE A 25 -5.53 25.75 20.30
CA PHE A 25 -4.78 25.72 19.03
C PHE A 25 -5.60 25.19 17.88
N ALA A 26 -6.32 24.07 18.05
CA ALA A 26 -7.16 23.51 17.00
C ALA A 26 -8.24 24.51 16.55
N ASN A 27 -8.86 25.21 17.51
CA ASN A 27 -9.87 26.22 17.21
C ASN A 27 -9.26 27.49 16.56
N ALA A 28 -8.08 27.93 17.01
CA ALA A 28 -7.36 29.05 16.42
C ALA A 28 -6.96 28.77 14.97
N GLN A 29 -6.47 27.56 14.69
CA GLN A 29 -6.11 27.13 13.34
C GLN A 29 -7.34 27.03 12.43
N LEU A 30 -8.45 26.49 12.93
CA LEU A 30 -9.71 26.46 12.19
C LEU A 30 -10.18 27.87 11.83
N ARG A 31 -10.19 28.79 12.80
CA ARG A 31 -10.53 30.20 12.56
C ARG A 31 -9.60 30.83 11.53
N GLU A 32 -8.29 30.60 11.64
CA GLU A 32 -7.31 31.16 10.71
C GLU A 32 -7.55 30.67 9.28
N TRP A 33 -7.71 29.36 9.09
CA TRP A 33 -7.90 28.80 7.75
C TRP A 33 -9.24 29.18 7.13
N VAL A 34 -10.30 29.31 7.93
CA VAL A 34 -11.56 29.89 7.46
C VAL A 34 -11.36 31.36 7.06
N SER A 35 -10.63 32.15 7.85
CA SER A 35 -10.43 33.58 7.55
C SER A 35 -9.54 33.85 6.32
N LYS A 36 -8.71 32.88 5.93
CA LYS A 36 -7.79 32.98 4.79
C LYS A 36 -8.27 32.20 3.56
N ASP A 37 -9.47 31.60 3.59
CA ASP A 37 -9.98 30.70 2.55
C ASP A 37 -9.04 29.52 2.22
N LEU A 38 -8.34 29.00 3.24
CA LEU A 38 -7.39 27.89 3.12
C LEU A 38 -7.92 26.57 3.68
N LEU A 39 -9.18 26.54 4.14
CA LEU A 39 -9.76 25.34 4.74
C LEU A 39 -10.06 24.28 3.66
N SER A 40 -9.31 23.18 3.68
CA SER A 40 -9.58 22.02 2.80
C SER A 40 -10.75 21.17 3.30
N ILE A 41 -11.34 20.37 2.41
CA ILE A 41 -12.45 19.43 2.74
C ILE A 41 -12.03 18.40 3.80
N GLU A 42 -10.77 17.98 3.78
CA GLU A 42 -10.24 17.06 4.79
C GLU A 42 -10.16 17.76 6.16
N MET A 43 -9.57 18.96 6.18
CA MET A 43 -9.37 19.71 7.42
C MET A 43 -10.66 20.25 8.02
N SER A 44 -11.70 20.47 7.20
CA SER A 44 -13.04 20.83 7.68
C SER A 44 -13.70 19.71 8.50
N LYS A 45 -13.22 18.47 8.41
CA LYS A 45 -13.65 17.34 9.25
C LYS A 45 -12.68 17.10 10.41
N THR A 46 -11.39 17.17 10.14
CA THR A 46 -10.34 16.88 11.14
C THR A 46 -10.35 17.88 12.30
N LEU A 47 -10.38 19.18 12.03
CA LEU A 47 -10.27 20.20 13.08
C LEU A 47 -11.47 20.16 14.05
N PRO A 48 -12.73 20.09 13.60
CA PRO A 48 -13.87 19.88 14.50
C PRO A 48 -13.78 18.57 15.30
N SER A 49 -13.33 17.47 14.68
CA SER A 49 -13.17 16.19 15.38
C SER A 49 -12.12 16.26 16.50
N LEU A 50 -11.03 17.01 16.31
CA LEU A 50 -10.02 17.25 17.34
C LEU A 50 -10.58 18.07 18.50
N ILE A 51 -11.30 19.15 18.18
CA ILE A 51 -11.96 20.01 19.18
C ILE A 51 -12.94 19.18 20.02
N GLU A 52 -13.77 18.34 19.40
CA GLU A 52 -14.70 17.46 20.10
C GLU A 52 -13.96 16.45 21.00
N SER A 53 -12.82 15.92 20.56
CA SER A 53 -11.98 15.04 21.36
C SER A 53 -11.43 15.75 22.59
N TYR A 54 -10.81 16.91 22.43
CA TYR A 54 -10.27 17.68 23.55
C TYR A 54 -11.36 18.16 24.50
N PHE A 55 -12.52 18.57 23.99
CA PHE A 55 -13.66 18.90 24.83
C PHE A 55 -14.11 17.71 25.66
N SER A 56 -14.18 16.50 25.07
CA SER A 56 -14.54 15.28 25.79
C SER A 56 -13.54 14.97 26.93
N GLU A 57 -12.24 15.16 26.69
CA GLU A 57 -11.20 14.95 27.69
C GLU A 57 -11.27 15.98 28.83
N ALA A 58 -11.47 17.26 28.50
CA ALA A 58 -11.67 18.32 29.49
C ALA A 58 -12.93 18.08 30.33
N ALA A 59 -14.02 17.66 29.70
CA ALA A 59 -15.28 17.32 30.36
C ALA A 59 -15.10 16.19 31.38
N LYS A 60 -14.31 15.15 31.06
CA LYS A 60 -13.98 14.07 32.01
C LYS A 60 -13.25 14.58 33.25
N VAL A 61 -12.26 15.47 33.08
CA VAL A 61 -11.52 16.04 34.23
C VAL A 61 -12.40 16.95 35.08
N LEU A 62 -13.31 17.70 34.44
CA LEU A 62 -14.25 18.60 35.10
C LEU A 62 -15.49 17.88 35.67
N ASN A 63 -15.58 16.55 35.51
CA ASN A 63 -16.75 15.75 35.85
C ASN A 63 -18.04 16.29 35.22
N TYR A 64 -17.94 16.81 34.00
CA TYR A 64 -19.06 17.31 33.22
C TYR A 64 -19.72 16.14 32.46
N GLU A 65 -20.81 15.63 33.04
CA GLU A 65 -21.67 14.67 32.36
C GLU A 65 -22.47 15.38 31.27
N SER A 66 -22.12 15.13 30.01
CA SER A 66 -22.92 15.56 28.87
C SER A 66 -23.51 14.35 28.15
N TYR A 67 -24.72 14.51 27.63
CA TYR A 67 -25.36 13.53 26.76
C TYR A 67 -24.44 13.07 25.61
N LEU A 68 -23.65 14.00 25.05
CA LEU A 68 -22.70 13.74 23.98
C LEU A 68 -21.54 12.82 24.42
N LEU A 69 -21.08 12.95 25.67
CA LEU A 69 -20.02 12.10 26.23
C LEU A 69 -20.53 10.66 26.39
N GLU A 70 -21.75 10.48 26.90
CA GLU A 70 -22.38 9.17 27.08
C GLU A 70 -22.63 8.47 25.73
N GLU A 71 -23.14 9.22 24.74
CA GLU A 71 -23.37 8.70 23.38
C GLU A 71 -22.06 8.29 22.70
N LYS A 72 -20.99 9.06 22.91
CA LYS A 72 -19.65 8.75 22.38
C LYS A 72 -19.10 7.47 23.02
N GLU A 73 -19.20 7.32 24.34
CA GLU A 73 -18.75 6.11 25.04
C GLU A 73 -19.54 4.86 24.65
N LYS A 74 -20.87 4.97 24.50
CA LYS A 74 -21.70 3.88 23.97
C LYS A 74 -21.27 3.45 22.57
N ARG A 75 -21.07 4.40 21.66
CA ARG A 75 -20.59 4.11 20.30
C ARG A 75 -19.22 3.41 20.31
N TYR A 76 -18.28 3.85 21.14
CA TYR A 76 -16.98 3.17 21.27
C TYR A 76 -17.10 1.75 21.83
N ALA A 77 -17.96 1.54 22.83
CA ALA A 77 -18.19 0.21 23.40
C ALA A 77 -18.82 -0.75 22.38
N GLU A 78 -19.77 -0.26 21.58
CA GLU A 78 -20.40 -1.01 20.49
C GLU A 78 -19.37 -1.39 19.40
N ILE A 79 -18.55 -0.44 18.95
CA ILE A 79 -17.49 -0.71 17.97
C ILE A 79 -16.51 -1.77 18.50
N LYS A 80 -16.10 -1.64 19.77
CA LYS A 80 -15.19 -2.61 20.40
C LYS A 80 -15.82 -4.00 20.44
N LYS A 81 -17.09 -4.11 20.82
CA LYS A 81 -17.83 -5.38 20.86
C LYS A 81 -17.98 -5.99 19.46
N ALA A 82 -18.27 -5.17 18.45
CA ALA A 82 -18.36 -5.61 17.06
C ALA A 82 -17.01 -6.16 16.56
N ASN A 83 -15.90 -5.46 16.81
CA ASN A 83 -14.56 -5.90 16.42
C ASN A 83 -14.15 -7.19 17.12
N GLN A 84 -14.46 -7.34 18.42
CA GLN A 84 -14.25 -8.60 19.14
C GLN A 84 -15.03 -9.75 18.49
N LYS A 85 -16.29 -9.50 18.08
CA LYS A 85 -17.09 -10.52 17.42
C LYS A 85 -16.54 -10.90 16.04
N ILE A 86 -16.04 -9.93 15.28
CA ILE A 86 -15.38 -10.19 13.99
C ILE A 86 -14.17 -11.10 14.19
N HIS A 87 -13.30 -10.81 15.17
CA HIS A 87 -12.15 -11.66 15.47
C HIS A 87 -12.55 -13.08 15.88
N GLU A 88 -13.57 -13.23 16.71
CA GLU A 88 -14.09 -14.55 17.11
C GLU A 88 -14.61 -15.33 15.89
N LEU A 89 -15.41 -14.69 15.03
CA LEU A 89 -15.95 -15.30 13.82
C LEU A 89 -14.85 -15.69 12.82
N GLN A 90 -13.82 -14.86 12.67
CA GLN A 90 -12.64 -15.16 11.86
C GLN A 90 -11.89 -16.38 12.42
N GLY A 91 -11.77 -16.48 13.74
CA GLY A 91 -11.17 -17.64 14.41
C GLY A 91 -11.91 -18.93 14.11
N ILE A 92 -13.23 -18.94 14.28
CA ILE A 92 -14.09 -20.11 13.99
C ILE A 92 -13.98 -20.51 12.52
N LEU A 93 -14.08 -19.55 11.59
CA LEU A 93 -13.96 -19.81 10.15
C LEU A 93 -12.58 -20.34 9.76
N GLY A 94 -11.53 -19.95 10.46
CA GLY A 94 -10.16 -20.41 10.23
C GLY A 94 -9.88 -21.80 10.81
N SER A 95 -10.47 -22.14 11.97
CA SER A 95 -10.27 -23.45 12.61
C SER A 95 -11.08 -24.57 11.97
N ASP A 96 -12.26 -24.25 11.42
CA ASP A 96 -13.21 -25.25 10.92
C ASP A 96 -12.88 -25.73 9.50
N LYS A 97 -11.96 -25.07 8.80
CA LYS A 97 -11.57 -25.43 7.44
C LYS A 97 -10.33 -26.33 7.45
N PRO A 98 -10.36 -27.50 6.78
CA PRO A 98 -9.16 -28.30 6.59
C PRO A 98 -8.12 -27.51 5.79
N VAL A 99 -6.86 -27.59 6.21
CA VAL A 99 -5.72 -26.96 5.52
C VAL A 99 -5.29 -27.78 4.30
N ASP A 100 -5.88 -28.97 4.12
CA ASP A 100 -5.62 -29.86 2.99
C ASP A 100 -5.86 -29.15 1.65
N GLY A 101 -4.86 -29.15 0.78
CA GLY A 101 -4.92 -28.49 -0.52
C GLY A 101 -4.58 -26.99 -0.53
N LEU A 102 -4.47 -26.33 0.63
CA LEU A 102 -4.12 -24.90 0.69
C LEU A 102 -2.75 -24.63 0.07
N LYS A 103 -1.76 -25.49 0.36
CA LYS A 103 -0.40 -25.36 -0.20
C LYS A 103 -0.44 -25.45 -1.72
N GLU A 104 -1.19 -26.38 -2.29
CA GLU A 104 -1.35 -26.58 -3.72
C GLU A 104 -2.06 -25.40 -4.37
N GLN A 105 -3.08 -24.83 -3.73
CA GLN A 105 -3.76 -23.62 -4.18
C GLN A 105 -2.82 -22.40 -4.20
N LEU A 106 -2.11 -22.15 -3.10
CA LEU A 106 -1.13 -21.06 -3.03
C LEU A 106 0.00 -21.24 -4.05
N LYS A 107 0.47 -22.48 -4.26
CA LYS A 107 1.44 -22.76 -5.30
C LYS A 107 0.90 -22.44 -6.69
N HIS A 108 -0.33 -22.87 -7.00
CA HIS A 108 -0.96 -22.62 -8.29
C HIS A 108 -1.10 -21.11 -8.57
N LEU A 109 -1.55 -20.32 -7.60
CA LEU A 109 -1.67 -18.87 -7.74
C LEU A 109 -0.30 -18.20 -8.03
N SER A 110 0.75 -18.63 -7.33
CA SER A 110 2.11 -18.15 -7.59
C SER A 110 2.61 -18.54 -8.99
N GLU A 111 2.26 -19.75 -9.45
CA GLU A 111 2.61 -20.23 -10.80
C GLU A 111 1.87 -19.43 -11.89
N VAL A 112 0.59 -19.09 -11.71
CA VAL A 112 -0.18 -18.27 -12.66
C VAL A 112 0.47 -16.90 -12.85
N VAL A 113 0.85 -16.22 -11.77
CA VAL A 113 1.53 -14.91 -11.88
C VAL A 113 2.92 -15.05 -12.49
N SER A 114 3.67 -16.07 -12.10
CA SER A 114 5.01 -16.33 -12.65
C SER A 114 4.96 -16.65 -14.15
N GLU A 115 4.06 -17.53 -14.57
CA GLU A 115 3.88 -17.91 -15.97
C GLU A 115 3.44 -16.72 -16.82
N TRP A 116 2.48 -15.92 -16.34
CA TRP A 116 2.08 -14.70 -17.02
C TRP A 116 3.23 -13.70 -17.14
N TRP A 117 4.00 -13.47 -16.08
CA TRP A 117 5.14 -12.55 -16.16
C TRP A 117 6.28 -13.06 -17.06
N ASN A 118 6.44 -14.38 -17.17
CA ASN A 118 7.40 -15.01 -18.08
C ASN A 118 6.97 -14.97 -19.55
N THR A 119 5.66 -14.93 -19.82
CA THR A 119 5.12 -14.99 -21.19
C THR A 119 4.81 -13.62 -21.74
N GLU A 120 4.06 -12.82 -20.99
CA GLU A 120 3.61 -11.48 -21.41
C GLU A 120 4.55 -10.38 -20.91
N GLY A 121 5.22 -10.60 -19.78
CA GLY A 121 6.02 -9.61 -19.07
C GLY A 121 7.51 -9.61 -19.42
N PHE A 122 8.35 -9.45 -18.40
CA PHE A 122 9.78 -9.24 -18.56
C PHE A 122 10.63 -10.38 -18.00
N ASN A 123 10.01 -11.55 -17.76
CA ASN A 123 10.61 -12.73 -17.16
C ASN A 123 11.01 -12.59 -15.69
N HIS A 124 10.95 -13.71 -14.98
CA HIS A 124 11.41 -13.92 -13.61
C HIS A 124 10.65 -13.13 -12.54
N VAL A 125 9.93 -13.87 -11.70
CA VAL A 125 9.44 -13.40 -10.41
C VAL A 125 10.49 -13.75 -9.37
N HIS A 126 11.02 -12.75 -8.69
CA HIS A 126 12.09 -12.91 -7.70
C HIS A 126 11.55 -13.50 -6.39
N ASP A 127 10.40 -13.04 -5.94
CA ASP A 127 9.84 -13.43 -4.66
C ASP A 127 8.30 -13.35 -4.68
N THR A 128 7.65 -14.20 -3.89
CA THR A 128 6.20 -14.25 -3.73
C THR A 128 5.85 -14.58 -2.28
N ASN A 129 5.09 -13.69 -1.63
CA ASN A 129 4.71 -13.83 -0.23
C ASN A 129 3.21 -13.64 -0.06
N TYR A 130 2.58 -14.45 0.79
CA TYR A 130 1.14 -14.35 1.08
C TYR A 130 0.88 -13.56 2.36
N TYR A 131 -0.13 -12.69 2.32
CA TYR A 131 -0.60 -11.95 3.48
C TYR A 131 -1.65 -12.76 4.25
N PRO A 132 -1.70 -12.64 5.60
CA PRO A 132 -2.71 -13.30 6.43
C PRO A 132 -4.16 -12.99 6.05
N TYR A 133 -4.41 -11.83 5.42
CA TYR A 133 -5.75 -11.36 5.05
C TYR A 133 -6.17 -11.72 3.62
N GLY A 134 -5.44 -12.62 2.94
CA GLY A 134 -5.84 -13.10 1.61
C GLY A 134 -5.37 -12.23 0.44
N GLY A 135 -4.11 -11.81 0.48
CA GLY A 135 -3.44 -11.13 -0.64
C GLY A 135 -2.06 -11.71 -0.91
N MET A 136 -1.43 -11.28 -2.01
CA MET A 136 -0.10 -11.75 -2.43
C MET A 136 0.81 -10.57 -2.79
N ARG A 137 2.00 -10.52 -2.18
CA ARG A 137 3.09 -9.63 -2.60
C ARG A 137 3.96 -10.33 -3.62
N VAL A 138 4.27 -9.63 -4.70
CA VAL A 138 5.17 -10.11 -5.76
C VAL A 138 6.28 -9.12 -6.01
N LYS A 139 7.48 -9.65 -6.22
CA LYS A 139 8.63 -8.88 -6.69
C LYS A 139 8.98 -9.30 -8.10
N LEU A 140 8.56 -8.50 -9.08
CA LEU A 140 8.74 -8.77 -10.49
C LEU A 140 10.09 -8.22 -10.96
N SER A 141 10.87 -9.02 -11.70
CA SER A 141 12.17 -8.60 -12.22
C SER A 141 12.11 -8.35 -13.73
N PHE A 142 13.15 -7.71 -14.25
CA PHE A 142 13.30 -7.43 -15.67
C PHE A 142 14.51 -8.19 -16.19
N MET A 143 14.27 -9.35 -16.82
CA MET A 143 15.30 -10.26 -17.28
C MET A 143 15.06 -10.74 -18.71
N LEU A 144 14.85 -9.81 -19.64
CA LEU A 144 14.59 -10.09 -21.06
C LEU A 144 15.73 -10.84 -21.76
N GLU A 145 16.96 -10.69 -21.28
CA GLU A 145 18.14 -11.31 -21.89
C GLU A 145 18.39 -12.77 -21.46
N HIS A 146 17.63 -13.30 -20.49
CA HIS A 146 17.90 -14.63 -19.95
C HIS A 146 17.59 -15.75 -20.97
N CYS A 147 18.60 -16.15 -21.72
CA CYS A 147 18.56 -17.36 -22.52
C CYS A 147 18.83 -18.56 -21.60
N ARG A 148 17.98 -19.59 -21.63
CA ARG A 148 18.24 -20.84 -20.93
C ARG A 148 19.47 -21.49 -21.59
N SER A 149 20.64 -21.36 -20.97
CA SER A 149 21.92 -21.92 -21.45
C SER A 149 21.86 -23.43 -21.74
N PHE A 150 20.83 -24.12 -21.24
CA PHE A 150 20.57 -25.55 -21.42
C PHE A 150 19.29 -25.84 -22.22
N SER A 151 18.81 -24.89 -23.03
CA SER A 151 17.62 -25.11 -23.86
C SER A 151 17.84 -26.21 -24.87
N LYS A 152 16.83 -27.06 -25.05
CA LYS A 152 16.75 -28.05 -26.14
C LYS A 152 16.37 -27.41 -27.48
N THR A 153 15.90 -26.16 -27.48
CA THR A 153 15.39 -25.42 -28.65
C THR A 153 15.99 -24.01 -28.79
N PRO A 154 17.32 -23.84 -28.73
CA PRO A 154 17.96 -22.52 -28.59
C PRO A 154 17.67 -21.54 -29.75
N VAL A 155 17.45 -22.05 -30.97
CA VAL A 155 17.11 -21.21 -32.15
C VAL A 155 15.70 -20.66 -32.03
N THR A 156 14.73 -21.51 -31.67
CA THR A 156 13.33 -21.10 -31.47
C THR A 156 13.22 -20.13 -30.32
N ASP A 157 13.88 -20.41 -29.19
CA ASP A 157 13.86 -19.55 -28.01
C ASP A 157 14.41 -18.16 -28.32
N LYS A 158 15.48 -18.07 -29.12
CA LYS A 158 16.03 -16.81 -29.57
C LYS A 158 15.02 -16.02 -30.42
N ARG A 159 14.33 -16.68 -31.35
CA ARG A 159 13.31 -16.05 -32.19
C ARG A 159 12.11 -15.56 -31.37
N SER A 160 11.55 -16.42 -30.51
CA SER A 160 10.42 -16.04 -29.64
C SER A 160 10.76 -14.86 -28.74
N ARG A 161 12.00 -14.81 -28.22
CA ARG A 161 12.49 -13.67 -27.44
C ARG A 161 12.56 -12.39 -28.27
N GLU A 162 13.10 -12.45 -29.48
CA GLU A 162 13.17 -11.29 -30.37
C GLU A 162 11.78 -10.78 -30.74
N GLU A 163 10.83 -11.68 -31.05
CA GLU A 163 9.43 -11.36 -31.29
C GLU A 163 8.78 -10.69 -30.08
N HIS A 164 9.03 -11.20 -28.87
CA HIS A 164 8.52 -10.63 -27.63
C HIS A 164 9.05 -9.21 -27.36
N ILE A 165 10.36 -9.00 -27.55
CA ILE A 165 10.97 -7.66 -27.42
C ILE A 165 10.34 -6.69 -28.41
N GLN A 166 10.08 -7.12 -29.64
CA GLN A 166 9.40 -6.27 -30.64
C GLN A 166 7.95 -5.99 -30.26
N TYR A 167 7.24 -6.95 -29.67
CA TYR A 167 5.90 -6.74 -29.12
C TYR A 167 5.91 -5.66 -28.03
N LEU A 168 6.81 -5.76 -27.05
CA LEU A 168 6.95 -4.76 -25.99
C LEU A 168 7.30 -3.36 -26.55
N ARG A 169 8.21 -3.28 -27.53
CA ARG A 169 8.52 -2.01 -28.22
C ARG A 169 7.29 -1.43 -28.94
N LYS A 170 6.46 -2.26 -29.58
CA LYS A 170 5.20 -1.82 -30.22
C LYS A 170 4.16 -1.32 -29.21
N MET A 171 4.17 -1.84 -27.98
CA MET A 171 3.36 -1.30 -26.89
C MET A 171 3.86 0.07 -26.38
N GLY A 172 5.06 0.49 -26.81
CA GLY A 172 5.67 1.76 -26.43
C GLY A 172 6.72 1.66 -25.33
N PHE A 173 7.18 0.46 -24.96
CA PHE A 173 8.28 0.34 -24.01
C PHE A 173 9.62 0.80 -24.60
N GLU A 174 10.34 1.61 -23.85
CA GLU A 174 11.65 2.13 -24.20
C GLU A 174 12.77 1.35 -23.51
N PHE A 175 13.75 0.90 -24.29
CA PHE A 175 14.86 0.10 -23.80
C PHE A 175 16.19 0.79 -24.08
N ALA A 176 17.14 0.59 -23.17
CA ALA A 176 18.52 0.96 -23.40
C ALA A 176 19.22 -0.23 -24.06
N ASP A 177 19.63 -0.03 -25.32
CA ASP A 177 20.38 -1.02 -26.10
C ASP A 177 21.87 -0.74 -25.93
N PHE A 178 22.56 -1.61 -25.19
CA PHE A 178 23.98 -1.45 -24.92
C PHE A 178 24.78 -2.47 -25.73
N GLU A 179 25.20 -2.08 -26.93
CA GLU A 179 25.91 -2.94 -27.90
C GLU A 179 27.13 -3.69 -27.32
N LYS A 180 27.74 -3.19 -26.24
CA LYS A 180 28.98 -3.73 -25.64
C LYS A 180 28.82 -4.29 -24.22
N GLY A 181 27.63 -4.25 -23.62
CA GLY A 181 27.41 -4.76 -22.26
C GLY A 181 27.29 -6.29 -22.26
N ARG A 182 28.10 -7.01 -21.47
CA ARG A 182 27.89 -8.48 -21.29
C ARG A 182 26.62 -8.81 -20.49
N SER A 183 26.18 -7.90 -19.63
CA SER A 183 25.09 -8.08 -18.66
C SER A 183 23.96 -7.06 -18.81
N GLU A 184 24.02 -6.19 -19.83
CA GLU A 184 23.12 -5.05 -20.00
C GLU A 184 22.67 -4.90 -21.45
N LYS A 185 22.68 -5.90 -22.34
CA LYS A 185 22.48 -5.54 -23.77
C LYS A 185 21.10 -4.95 -24.04
N LEU A 186 20.11 -5.34 -23.25
CA LEU A 186 18.76 -4.80 -23.35
C LEU A 186 18.13 -4.67 -21.97
N ASP A 187 18.12 -3.45 -21.44
CA ASP A 187 17.52 -3.13 -20.15
C ASP A 187 16.36 -2.14 -20.30
N LEU A 188 15.34 -2.28 -19.45
CA LEU A 188 14.20 -1.37 -19.46
C LEU A 188 14.57 -0.05 -18.80
N ILE A 189 14.43 1.06 -19.55
CA ILE A 189 14.76 2.39 -19.04
C ILE A 189 13.78 2.79 -17.94
N ASP A 190 14.30 3.40 -16.88
CA ASP A 190 13.45 4.01 -15.87
C ASP A 190 13.02 5.41 -16.30
N ASN A 191 11.81 5.51 -16.85
CA ASN A 191 11.17 6.77 -17.18
C ASN A 191 9.65 6.72 -16.91
N HIS A 192 9.00 7.87 -17.00
CA HIS A 192 7.58 8.00 -16.69
C HIS A 192 6.68 7.14 -17.60
N GLN A 193 7.03 7.04 -18.89
CA GLN A 193 6.28 6.26 -19.87
C GLN A 193 6.31 4.76 -19.53
N ASN A 194 7.50 4.19 -19.32
CA ASN A 194 7.66 2.79 -18.97
C ASN A 194 6.99 2.45 -17.64
N ARG A 195 7.12 3.30 -16.61
CA ARG A 195 6.41 3.09 -15.34
C ARG A 195 4.90 3.07 -15.53
N SER A 196 4.37 3.99 -16.34
CA SER A 196 2.93 4.08 -16.59
C SER A 196 2.41 2.87 -17.38
N LEU A 197 3.16 2.42 -18.39
CA LEU A 197 2.85 1.22 -19.17
C LEU A 197 2.93 -0.04 -18.30
N LEU A 198 3.92 -0.14 -17.40
CA LEU A 198 4.03 -1.25 -16.46
C LEU A 198 2.85 -1.31 -15.50
N ILE A 199 2.50 -0.18 -14.89
CA ILE A 199 1.33 -0.10 -13.99
C ILE A 199 0.09 -0.53 -14.75
N LYS A 200 -0.14 0.04 -15.94
CA LYS A 200 -1.30 -0.29 -16.77
C LYS A 200 -1.36 -1.78 -17.11
N MET A 201 -0.27 -2.36 -17.60
CA MET A 201 -0.20 -3.78 -17.96
C MET A 201 -0.50 -4.68 -16.76
N LEU A 202 0.02 -4.32 -15.58
CA LEU A 202 -0.18 -5.07 -14.35
C LEU A 202 -1.62 -4.97 -13.84
N THR A 203 -2.20 -3.77 -13.83
CA THR A 203 -3.56 -3.55 -13.33
C THR A 203 -4.64 -4.04 -14.31
N GLU A 204 -4.33 -4.09 -15.62
CA GLU A 204 -5.21 -4.75 -16.61
C GLU A 204 -5.28 -6.26 -16.39
N ARG A 205 -4.17 -6.91 -15.99
CA ARG A 205 -4.16 -8.34 -15.69
C ARG A 205 -4.69 -8.68 -14.30
N PHE A 206 -4.32 -7.88 -13.30
CA PHE A 206 -4.64 -8.08 -11.89
C PHE A 206 -5.29 -6.80 -11.33
N PRO A 207 -6.62 -6.66 -11.38
CA PRO A 207 -7.30 -5.40 -11.06
C PRO A 207 -7.07 -4.86 -9.64
N SER A 208 -6.91 -5.72 -8.63
CA SER A 208 -6.56 -5.33 -7.25
C SER A 208 -5.06 -5.16 -7.00
N LEU A 209 -4.24 -5.13 -8.06
CA LEU A 209 -2.81 -4.94 -7.93
C LEU A 209 -2.48 -3.47 -7.64
N GLU A 210 -1.71 -3.24 -6.58
CA GLU A 210 -1.11 -1.95 -6.28
C GLU A 210 0.41 -2.05 -6.34
N VAL A 211 1.04 -1.07 -7.01
CA VAL A 211 2.49 -0.96 -7.08
C VAL A 211 3.00 -0.09 -5.95
N HIS A 212 3.85 -0.65 -5.10
CA HIS A 212 4.43 0.05 -3.94
C HIS A 212 5.68 0.82 -4.30
N SER A 213 6.54 0.22 -5.13
CA SER A 213 7.82 0.84 -5.48
C SER A 213 8.42 0.27 -6.76
N PHE A 214 9.26 1.11 -7.38
CA PHE A 214 10.17 0.73 -8.44
C PHE A 214 11.60 0.81 -7.89
N SER A 215 12.37 -0.25 -8.07
CA SER A 215 13.81 -0.24 -7.81
C SER A 215 14.54 0.00 -9.11
N ASN A 216 15.47 0.95 -9.12
CA ASN A 216 16.32 1.27 -10.26
C ASN A 216 17.79 1.32 -9.85
N HIS A 217 18.66 1.34 -10.84
CA HIS A 217 20.06 1.67 -10.68
C HIS A 217 20.59 2.34 -11.95
N SER A 218 21.69 3.09 -11.84
CA SER A 218 22.37 3.60 -13.01
C SER A 218 23.03 2.44 -13.77
N SER A 219 22.87 2.45 -15.10
CA SER A 219 23.57 1.51 -15.97
C SER A 219 25.08 1.57 -15.72
N TYR A 220 25.74 0.43 -15.83
CA TYR A 220 27.20 0.33 -15.85
C TYR A 220 27.79 0.98 -17.09
N SER A 221 27.14 0.78 -18.25
CA SER A 221 27.60 1.24 -19.56
C SER A 221 27.38 2.75 -19.76
N LYS A 222 26.26 3.31 -19.29
CA LYS A 222 26.00 4.77 -19.33
C LYS A 222 25.37 5.22 -18.02
N LYS A 223 26.17 5.88 -17.17
CA LYS A 223 25.79 6.26 -15.81
C LYS A 223 24.63 7.25 -15.72
N GLU A 224 24.33 7.96 -16.80
CA GLU A 224 23.21 8.90 -16.91
C GLU A 224 21.86 8.19 -17.16
N ILE A 225 21.88 6.93 -17.58
CA ILE A 225 20.69 6.13 -17.83
C ILE A 225 20.38 5.30 -16.58
N PHE A 226 19.18 5.47 -16.04
CA PHE A 226 18.65 4.59 -15.00
C PHE A 226 17.82 3.49 -15.64
N ILE A 227 17.95 2.27 -15.11
CA ILE A 227 17.22 1.11 -15.57
C ILE A 227 16.45 0.47 -14.42
N ILE A 228 15.25 -0.04 -14.70
CA ILE A 228 14.37 -0.65 -13.71
C ILE A 228 14.87 -2.08 -13.44
N LYS A 229 15.05 -2.43 -12.16
CA LYS A 229 15.43 -3.77 -11.71
C LYS A 229 14.27 -4.58 -11.19
N HIS A 230 13.42 -3.96 -10.39
CA HIS A 230 12.28 -4.66 -9.80
C HIS A 230 11.07 -3.74 -9.66
N ILE A 231 9.89 -4.34 -9.77
CA ILE A 231 8.63 -3.79 -9.25
C ILE A 231 8.27 -4.57 -8.00
N ASP A 232 7.92 -3.85 -6.94
CA ASP A 232 7.29 -4.40 -5.75
C ASP A 232 5.80 -4.07 -5.78
N ALA A 233 4.95 -5.09 -5.79
CA ALA A 233 3.51 -4.93 -5.90
C ALA A 233 2.75 -5.91 -5.01
N SER A 234 1.50 -5.60 -4.70
CA SER A 234 0.58 -6.48 -3.99
C SER A 234 -0.73 -6.63 -4.73
N ILE A 235 -1.17 -7.88 -4.89
CA ILE A 235 -2.52 -8.24 -5.35
C ILE A 235 -3.36 -8.47 -4.09
N TYR A 236 -4.30 -7.57 -3.81
CA TYR A 236 -5.08 -7.63 -2.57
C TYR A 236 -6.24 -8.62 -2.61
N ASN A 237 -6.67 -9.05 -3.80
CA ASN A 237 -7.68 -10.06 -3.98
C ASN A 237 -7.13 -11.25 -4.78
N LEU A 238 -6.93 -12.40 -4.10
CA LEU A 238 -6.42 -13.61 -4.75
C LEU A 238 -7.31 -14.14 -5.87
N SER A 239 -8.60 -13.77 -5.94
CA SER A 239 -9.47 -14.17 -7.06
C SER A 239 -9.15 -13.46 -8.38
N ASP A 240 -8.31 -12.43 -8.35
CA ASP A 240 -7.90 -11.69 -9.55
C ASP A 240 -6.79 -12.41 -10.33
N ILE A 241 -6.17 -13.42 -9.71
CA ILE A 241 -5.06 -14.20 -10.27
C ILE A 241 -5.58 -15.20 -11.29
#